data_AF-A0A525CU57-F1
#
_entry.id   AF-A0A525CU57-F1
#
_cell.length_a   1.000
_cell.length_b   1.000
_cell.length_c   1.000
_cell.angle_alpha   90.00
_cell.angle_beta   90.00
_cell.angle_gamma   90.00
#
_symmetry.space_group_name_H-M   'P 1'
#
loop_
_entity.id
_entity.type
_entity.pdbx_description
1 polymer ?
#
loop_
_entity_poly.entity_id
_entity_poly.type
_entity_poly.pdbx_seq_one_letter_code
_entity_poly.pdbx_strand_id
1 'polypeptide(L)'
;MERIDRINAMLEKGKITPDQARLLKNALENSHKDVEPKDETQGSKERIQSNGLMIVSVGLVLLMLTGFGLLFILVYGNSAQDGTDINLSTRTALTADAVGRPATQQNPETRAALRKTRTRVTAVLFSGVLAIIAVSILCLAGVLTFNRIIRLREELMAQWFGVRIQIRKKLHLIPAMEDLLKESLSHEDRIIQAISNARGTLGSLLGRDESGVANIQQIVTESEGLNRSILAVSENYPELKSNTAVMFLLNSLFDIEQTIARQWVRYNHAVKRFNQITTRFPGVLITLAVKPGQFEYADGSELLHATTDTETIDEQ
;
A
#
# COMPACT_ATOMS: atom_id res chain seq x y z
N MET A 1 20.51 -20.35 0.68
CA MET A 1 21.72 -21.02 0.19
C MET A 1 22.94 -20.56 0.96
N GLU A 2 23.33 -19.28 0.90
CA GLU A 2 24.56 -18.77 1.51
C GLU A 2 24.78 -19.13 3.01
N ARG A 3 23.73 -19.11 3.84
CA ARG A 3 23.83 -19.50 5.27
C ARG A 3 24.05 -21.01 5.47
N ILE A 4 23.44 -21.85 4.63
CA ILE A 4 23.63 -23.31 4.67
C ILE A 4 25.04 -23.67 4.19
N ASP A 5 25.53 -22.97 3.16
CA ASP A 5 26.90 -23.15 2.66
C ASP A 5 27.94 -22.75 3.71
N ARG A 6 27.69 -21.66 4.46
CA ARG A 6 28.51 -21.29 5.62
C ARG A 6 28.51 -22.37 6.71
N ILE A 7 27.35 -22.99 7.00
CA ILE A 7 27.28 -24.11 7.97
C ILE A 7 28.10 -25.31 7.49
N ASN A 8 27.98 -25.68 6.21
CA ASN A 8 28.76 -26.77 5.63
C ASN A 8 30.27 -26.48 5.73
N ALA A 9 30.69 -25.25 5.40
CA ALA A 9 32.09 -24.84 5.50
C ALA A 9 32.61 -24.83 6.96
N MET A 10 31.77 -24.51 7.94
CA MET A 10 32.14 -24.59 9.36
C MET A 10 32.29 -26.04 9.82
N LEU A 11 31.43 -26.95 9.35
CA LEU A 11 31.50 -28.37 9.63
C LEU A 11 32.76 -29.00 9.02
N GLU A 12 33.07 -28.68 7.76
CA GLU A 12 34.29 -29.15 7.08
C GLU A 12 35.56 -28.69 7.78
N LYS A 13 35.57 -27.48 8.34
CA LYS A 13 36.70 -26.92 9.09
C LYS A 13 36.79 -27.42 10.54
N GLY A 14 35.89 -28.32 10.97
CA GLY A 14 35.84 -28.84 12.33
C GLY A 14 35.49 -27.78 13.39
N LYS A 15 34.89 -26.65 13.00
CA LYS A 15 34.54 -25.55 13.91
C LYS A 15 33.24 -25.78 14.66
N ILE A 16 32.39 -26.68 14.16
CA ILE A 16 31.11 -27.06 14.75
C ILE A 16 30.95 -28.57 14.69
N THR A 17 30.20 -29.14 15.64
CA THR A 17 29.91 -30.58 15.65
C THR A 17 28.84 -30.95 14.60
N PRO A 18 28.75 -32.21 14.17
CA PRO A 18 27.70 -32.67 13.27
C PRO A 18 26.28 -32.41 13.80
N ASP A 19 26.08 -32.55 15.11
CA ASP A 19 24.80 -32.28 15.76
C ASP A 19 24.46 -30.79 15.74
N GLN A 20 25.42 -29.90 16.01
CA GLN A 20 25.27 -28.46 15.88
C GLN A 20 24.91 -28.06 14.44
N ALA A 21 25.58 -28.66 13.44
CA ALA A 21 25.27 -28.42 12.04
C ALA A 21 23.83 -28.87 11.67
N ARG A 22 23.35 -29.98 12.23
CA ARG A 22 21.98 -30.46 12.02
C ARG A 22 20.94 -29.52 12.64
N LEU A 23 21.17 -29.08 13.88
CA LEU A 23 20.30 -28.12 14.57
C LEU A 23 20.20 -26.80 13.78
N LEU A 24 21.34 -26.26 13.35
CA LEU A 24 21.40 -25.03 12.56
C LEU A 24 20.65 -25.15 11.23
N LYS A 25 20.85 -26.26 10.50
CA LYS A 25 20.16 -26.51 9.23
C LYS A 25 18.64 -26.61 9.41
N ASN A 26 18.19 -27.38 10.39
CA ASN A 26 16.76 -27.55 10.67
C ASN A 26 16.10 -26.22 11.05
N ALA A 27 16.77 -25.40 11.86
CA ALA A 27 16.28 -24.08 12.24
C ALA A 27 16.10 -23.16 11.03
N LEU A 28 17.09 -23.12 10.14
CA LEU A 28 17.03 -22.31 8.93
C LEU A 28 15.99 -22.82 7.95
N GLU A 29 15.86 -24.13 7.77
CA GLU A 29 14.87 -24.73 6.86
C GLU A 29 13.43 -24.45 7.34
N ASN A 30 13.17 -24.67 8.62
CA ASN A 30 11.83 -24.48 9.19
C ASN A 30 11.43 -23.00 9.23
N SER A 31 12.40 -22.08 9.33
CA SER A 31 12.14 -20.64 9.27
C SER A 31 11.46 -20.15 7.98
N HIS A 32 11.48 -20.97 6.91
CA HIS A 32 10.86 -20.65 5.63
C HIS A 32 9.47 -21.27 5.44
N LYS A 33 9.13 -22.36 6.14
CA LYS A 33 7.92 -23.15 5.87
C LYS A 33 6.64 -22.48 6.37
N ASP A 34 6.69 -21.81 7.52
CA ASP A 34 5.48 -21.30 8.16
C ASP A 34 5.05 -19.94 7.60
N VAL A 35 5.66 -19.41 6.54
CA VAL A 35 5.50 -18.00 6.10
C VAL A 35 4.21 -17.72 5.29
N GLU A 36 3.39 -18.73 5.00
CA GLU A 36 2.23 -18.54 4.13
C GLU A 36 1.10 -17.73 4.82
N PRO A 37 0.65 -16.59 4.25
CA PRO A 37 -0.36 -15.76 4.88
C PRO A 37 -1.75 -16.39 4.74
N LYS A 38 -2.27 -17.01 5.80
CA LYS A 38 -3.60 -17.66 5.79
C LYS A 38 -4.79 -16.69 5.79
N ASP A 39 -4.67 -15.51 6.40
CA ASP A 39 -5.86 -14.71 6.76
C ASP A 39 -6.27 -13.61 5.76
N GLU A 40 -5.37 -13.06 4.93
CA GLU A 40 -5.75 -11.93 4.06
C GLU A 40 -6.15 -12.32 2.62
N THR A 41 -5.80 -13.52 2.16
CA THR A 41 -6.10 -13.92 0.78
C THR A 41 -7.60 -14.04 0.48
N GLN A 42 -8.45 -14.27 1.48
CA GLN A 42 -9.91 -14.31 1.30
C GLN A 42 -10.54 -12.92 1.35
N GLY A 43 -10.23 -12.11 2.38
CA GLY A 43 -10.78 -10.76 2.51
C GLY A 43 -10.30 -9.78 1.44
N SER A 44 -9.08 -9.96 0.94
CA SER A 44 -8.54 -9.18 -0.18
C SER A 44 -9.26 -9.52 -1.50
N LYS A 45 -9.52 -10.80 -1.77
CA LYS A 45 -10.22 -11.24 -2.99
C LYS A 45 -11.65 -10.71 -3.08
N GLU A 46 -12.42 -10.78 -2.00
CA GLU A 46 -13.80 -10.25 -1.99
C GLU A 46 -13.84 -8.72 -2.13
N ARG A 47 -12.91 -8.01 -1.47
CA ARG A 47 -12.83 -6.54 -1.55
C ARG A 47 -12.36 -6.05 -2.92
N ILE A 48 -11.38 -6.72 -3.53
CA ILE A 48 -10.90 -6.42 -4.90
C ILE A 48 -12.04 -6.63 -5.91
N GLN A 49 -12.85 -7.69 -5.74
CA GLN A 49 -14.00 -7.94 -6.61
C GLN A 49 -15.07 -6.83 -6.50
N SER A 50 -15.34 -6.35 -5.28
CA SER A 50 -16.29 -5.22 -5.08
C SER A 50 -15.75 -3.89 -5.63
N ASN A 51 -14.45 -3.62 -5.48
CA ASN A 51 -13.82 -2.40 -5.97
C ASN A 51 -13.69 -2.39 -7.50
N GLY A 52 -13.41 -3.55 -8.11
CA GLY A 52 -13.41 -3.72 -9.56
C GLY A 52 -14.79 -3.44 -10.17
N LEU A 53 -15.87 -3.87 -9.50
CA LEU A 53 -17.24 -3.56 -9.92
C LEU A 53 -17.53 -2.06 -9.86
N MET A 54 -17.02 -1.36 -8.84
CA MET A 54 -17.20 0.08 -8.70
C MET A 54 -16.47 0.87 -9.82
N ILE A 55 -15.24 0.47 -10.18
CA ILE A 55 -14.47 1.12 -11.27
C ILE A 55 -15.18 0.96 -12.62
N VAL A 56 -15.71 -0.23 -12.92
CA VAL A 56 -16.47 -0.49 -14.15
C VAL A 56 -17.73 0.37 -14.20
N SER A 57 -18.43 0.53 -13.07
CA SER A 57 -19.63 1.37 -13.00
C SER A 57 -19.33 2.85 -13.23
N VAL A 58 -18.24 3.39 -12.67
CA VAL A 58 -17.88 4.80 -12.84
C VAL A 58 -17.36 5.08 -14.25
N GLY A 59 -16.59 4.16 -14.83
CA GLY A 59 -16.16 4.25 -16.24
C GLY A 59 -17.35 4.30 -17.20
N LEU A 60 -18.37 3.46 -16.95
CA LEU A 60 -19.62 3.47 -17.72
C LEU A 60 -20.38 4.81 -17.58
N VAL A 61 -20.48 5.35 -16.37
CA VAL A 61 -21.14 6.65 -16.12
C VAL A 61 -20.42 7.80 -16.83
N LEU A 62 -19.08 7.79 -16.85
CA LEU A 62 -18.28 8.80 -17.56
C LEU A 62 -18.43 8.70 -19.08
N LEU A 63 -18.53 7.48 -19.61
CA LEU A 63 -18.79 7.24 -21.03
C LEU A 63 -20.21 7.67 -21.41
N MET A 64 -21.19 7.41 -20.54
CA MET A 64 -22.56 7.87 -20.71
C MET A 64 -22.67 9.40 -20.67
N LEU A 65 -21.98 10.08 -19.73
CA LEU A 65 -21.98 11.55 -19.64
C LEU A 65 -21.32 12.22 -20.85
N THR A 66 -20.19 11.68 -21.32
CA THR A 66 -19.51 12.19 -22.51
C THR A 66 -20.30 11.90 -23.80
N GLY A 67 -20.88 10.71 -23.91
CA GLY A 67 -21.78 10.34 -25.00
C GLY A 67 -23.05 11.20 -25.04
N PHE A 68 -23.65 11.48 -23.88
CA PHE A 68 -24.82 12.34 -23.78
C PHE A 68 -24.48 13.81 -24.12
N GLY A 69 -23.30 14.28 -23.72
CA GLY A 69 -22.79 15.60 -24.12
C GLY A 69 -22.60 15.71 -25.63
N LEU A 70 -22.04 14.69 -26.28
CA LEU A 70 -21.86 14.65 -27.74
C LEU A 70 -23.21 14.57 -28.48
N LEU A 71 -24.12 13.71 -28.01
CA LEU A 71 -25.48 13.59 -28.54
C LEU A 71 -26.23 14.91 -28.39
N PHE A 72 -26.11 15.58 -27.25
CA PHE A 72 -26.72 16.88 -27.00
C PHE A 72 -26.16 17.96 -27.94
N ILE A 73 -24.84 17.98 -28.17
CA ILE A 73 -24.22 18.86 -29.17
C ILE A 73 -24.70 18.54 -30.59
N LEU A 74 -24.88 17.27 -30.96
CA LEU A 74 -25.39 16.90 -32.29
C LEU A 74 -26.87 17.26 -32.47
N VAL A 75 -27.71 16.97 -31.48
CA VAL A 75 -29.16 17.22 -31.52
C VAL A 75 -29.46 18.72 -31.46
N TYR A 76 -28.78 19.47 -30.59
CA TYR A 76 -29.04 20.90 -30.41
C TYR A 76 -28.09 21.81 -31.20
N GLY A 77 -26.90 21.36 -31.56
CA GLY A 77 -25.98 22.11 -32.43
C GLY A 77 -26.52 22.27 -33.85
N ASN A 78 -27.29 21.31 -34.35
CA ASN A 78 -27.90 21.39 -35.68
C ASN A 78 -28.99 22.49 -35.75
N SER A 79 -29.64 22.82 -34.63
CA SER A 79 -30.60 23.93 -34.56
C SER A 79 -29.96 25.32 -34.78
N ALA A 80 -28.64 25.43 -34.65
CA ALA A 80 -27.90 26.65 -35.00
C ALA A 80 -27.65 26.78 -36.52
N GLN A 81 -27.69 25.66 -37.26
CA GLN A 81 -27.43 25.58 -38.70
C GLN A 81 -28.72 25.65 -39.53
N ASP A 82 -29.85 25.22 -38.97
CA ASP A 82 -31.17 25.33 -39.61
C ASP A 82 -31.56 26.81 -39.91
N GLY A 83 -31.03 27.76 -39.11
CA GLY A 83 -31.19 29.20 -39.37
C GLY A 83 -30.33 29.76 -40.51
N THR A 84 -29.29 29.05 -40.96
CA THR A 84 -28.46 29.45 -42.12
C THR A 84 -29.07 28.99 -43.45
N ASP A 85 -29.77 27.86 -43.48
CA ASP A 85 -30.37 27.32 -44.71
C ASP A 85 -31.68 28.02 -45.10
N ILE A 86 -32.39 28.62 -44.12
CA ILE A 86 -33.52 29.51 -44.39
C ILE A 86 -33.07 30.74 -45.19
N ASN A 87 -31.83 31.21 -45.03
CA ASN A 87 -31.28 32.36 -45.79
C ASN A 87 -30.87 32.01 -47.23
N LEU A 88 -30.56 30.74 -47.52
CA LEU A 88 -30.17 30.32 -48.86
C LEU A 88 -31.39 30.00 -49.72
N SER A 89 -32.39 29.32 -49.13
CA SER A 89 -33.68 29.04 -49.78
C SER A 89 -34.52 30.31 -50.00
N THR A 90 -34.48 31.29 -49.09
CA THR A 90 -35.09 32.61 -49.35
C THR A 90 -34.32 33.39 -50.41
N ARG A 91 -32.99 33.30 -50.50
CA ARG A 91 -32.23 33.96 -51.58
C ARG A 91 -32.54 33.41 -52.97
N THR A 92 -32.76 32.10 -53.11
CA THR A 92 -33.19 31.49 -54.38
C THR A 92 -34.66 31.75 -54.70
N ALA A 93 -35.53 31.86 -53.69
CA ALA A 93 -36.92 32.28 -53.88
C ALA A 93 -37.04 33.77 -54.24
N LEU A 94 -36.12 34.61 -53.77
CA LEU A 94 -36.08 36.05 -54.03
C LEU A 94 -35.53 36.45 -55.41
N THR A 95 -34.97 35.51 -56.20
CA THR A 95 -34.55 35.78 -57.59
C THR A 95 -35.50 35.18 -58.62
N ALA A 96 -36.51 34.41 -58.22
CA ALA A 96 -37.46 33.76 -59.12
C ALA A 96 -38.81 34.49 -59.25
N ASP A 97 -39.12 35.43 -58.35
CA ASP A 97 -40.42 36.12 -58.32
C ASP A 97 -40.23 37.65 -58.33
N ALA A 98 -39.80 38.16 -59.48
CA ALA A 98 -39.59 39.57 -59.73
C ALA A 98 -40.85 40.25 -60.31
N VAL A 99 -42.01 40.20 -59.65
CA VAL A 99 -43.16 41.08 -60.01
C VAL A 99 -44.01 41.43 -58.77
N GLY A 100 -43.84 42.65 -58.27
CA GLY A 100 -44.94 43.45 -57.71
C GLY A 100 -45.55 43.03 -56.35
N ARG A 101 -44.80 43.10 -55.24
CA ARG A 101 -45.36 43.40 -53.90
C ARG A 101 -44.34 44.20 -53.06
N PRO A 102 -44.73 45.29 -52.38
CA PRO A 102 -43.82 46.04 -51.52
C PRO A 102 -43.38 45.16 -50.35
N ALA A 103 -42.06 45.13 -50.11
CA ALA A 103 -41.43 44.42 -49.02
C ALA A 103 -42.14 44.74 -47.70
N THR A 104 -42.80 43.74 -47.12
CA THR A 104 -43.39 43.83 -45.78
C THR A 104 -42.30 44.27 -44.81
N GLN A 105 -42.46 45.45 -44.23
CA GLN A 105 -41.63 46.01 -43.17
C GLN A 105 -41.50 45.01 -42.02
N GLN A 106 -40.41 44.24 -41.97
CA GLN A 106 -39.99 43.59 -40.73
C GLN A 106 -39.30 44.65 -39.87
N ASN A 107 -40.04 45.13 -38.87
CA ASN A 107 -39.64 46.13 -37.88
C ASN A 107 -38.25 45.81 -37.26
N PRO A 108 -37.31 46.77 -37.14
CA PRO A 108 -36.00 46.56 -36.48
C PRO A 108 -36.11 45.97 -35.07
N GLU A 109 -37.21 46.20 -34.36
CA GLU A 109 -37.48 45.61 -33.04
C GLU A 109 -37.66 44.09 -33.11
N THR A 110 -38.27 43.57 -34.18
CA THR A 110 -38.46 42.12 -34.38
C THR A 110 -37.13 41.43 -34.67
N ARG A 111 -36.23 42.09 -35.43
CA ARG A 111 -34.85 41.61 -35.68
C ARG A 111 -33.99 41.63 -34.40
N ALA A 112 -34.15 42.65 -33.55
CA ALA A 112 -33.46 42.75 -32.27
C ALA A 112 -33.95 41.70 -31.26
N ALA A 113 -35.26 41.42 -31.22
CA ALA A 113 -35.85 40.40 -30.38
C ALA A 113 -35.34 38.99 -30.75
N LEU A 114 -35.27 38.65 -32.04
CA LEU A 114 -34.73 37.36 -32.51
C LEU A 114 -33.24 37.20 -32.18
N ARG A 115 -32.43 38.26 -32.31
CA ARG A 115 -31.02 38.25 -31.90
C ARG A 115 -30.86 38.00 -30.40
N LYS A 116 -31.68 38.66 -29.56
CA LYS A 116 -31.62 38.56 -28.09
C LYS A 116 -32.03 37.16 -27.58
N THR A 117 -33.00 36.52 -28.23
CA THR A 117 -33.39 35.14 -27.91
C THR A 117 -32.32 34.15 -28.35
N ARG A 118 -31.69 34.36 -29.52
CA ARG A 118 -30.61 33.52 -30.06
C ARG A 118 -29.36 33.50 -29.17
N THR A 119 -28.90 34.65 -28.65
CA THR A 119 -27.73 34.70 -27.74
C THR A 119 -27.99 34.04 -26.39
N ARG A 120 -29.23 34.07 -25.89
CA ARG A 120 -29.59 33.43 -24.61
C ARG A 120 -29.63 31.91 -24.72
N VAL A 121 -30.17 31.37 -25.82
CA VAL A 121 -30.21 29.92 -26.05
C VAL A 121 -28.79 29.36 -26.23
N THR A 122 -27.94 30.01 -27.03
CA THR A 122 -26.54 29.57 -27.19
C THR A 122 -25.74 29.64 -25.89
N ALA A 123 -26.02 30.64 -25.03
CA ALA A 123 -25.35 30.77 -23.73
C ALA A 123 -25.76 29.66 -22.74
N VAL A 124 -27.05 29.25 -22.74
CA VAL A 124 -27.55 28.15 -21.89
C VAL A 124 -27.03 26.79 -22.35
N LEU A 125 -26.92 26.56 -23.66
CA LEU A 125 -26.34 25.32 -24.19
C LEU A 125 -24.83 25.22 -23.87
N PHE A 126 -24.10 26.33 -24.01
CA PHE A 126 -22.68 26.38 -23.67
C PHE A 126 -22.42 26.17 -22.17
N SER A 127 -23.24 26.76 -21.29
CA SER A 127 -23.11 26.55 -19.84
C SER A 127 -23.43 25.12 -19.43
N GLY A 128 -24.40 24.46 -20.08
CA GLY A 128 -24.71 23.05 -19.87
C GLY A 128 -23.56 22.12 -20.25
N VAL A 129 -22.94 22.33 -21.41
CA VAL A 129 -21.76 21.56 -21.85
C VAL A 129 -20.58 21.77 -20.88
N LEU A 130 -20.33 23.01 -20.46
CA LEU A 130 -19.27 23.31 -19.49
C LEU A 130 -19.50 22.61 -18.14
N ALA A 131 -20.75 22.56 -17.67
CA ALA A 131 -21.12 21.83 -16.45
C ALA A 131 -20.88 20.31 -16.58
N ILE A 132 -21.24 19.70 -17.72
CA ILE A 132 -20.99 18.28 -17.98
C ILE A 132 -19.49 17.99 -17.97
N ILE A 133 -18.69 18.83 -18.65
CA ILE A 133 -17.22 18.69 -18.68
C ILE A 133 -16.64 18.79 -17.26
N ALA A 134 -17.08 19.78 -16.47
CA ALA A 134 -16.63 19.94 -15.10
C ALA A 134 -16.94 18.71 -14.22
N VAL A 135 -18.15 18.14 -14.35
CA VAL A 135 -18.55 16.91 -13.64
C VAL A 135 -17.72 15.72 -14.09
N SER A 136 -17.47 15.55 -15.40
CA SER A 136 -16.63 14.47 -15.92
C SER A 136 -15.20 14.53 -15.39
N ILE A 137 -14.61 15.73 -15.32
CA ILE A 137 -13.27 15.94 -14.74
C ILE A 137 -13.25 15.56 -13.26
N LEU A 138 -14.28 15.95 -12.50
CA LEU A 138 -14.40 15.64 -11.07
C LEU A 138 -14.52 14.12 -10.83
N CYS A 139 -15.35 13.42 -11.61
CA CYS A 139 -15.47 11.97 -11.55
C CYS A 139 -14.15 11.27 -11.87
N LEU A 140 -13.45 11.73 -12.91
CA LEU A 140 -12.16 11.14 -13.30
C LEU A 140 -11.10 11.33 -12.20
N ALA A 141 -11.02 12.52 -11.60
CA ALA A 141 -10.14 12.79 -10.46
C ALA A 141 -10.45 11.89 -9.25
N GLY A 142 -11.73 11.62 -9.00
CA GLY A 142 -12.18 10.68 -7.97
C GLY A 142 -11.67 9.25 -8.20
N VAL A 143 -11.84 8.72 -9.42
CA VAL A 143 -11.37 7.36 -9.78
C VAL A 143 -9.86 7.23 -9.65
N LEU A 144 -9.11 8.21 -10.15
CA LEU A 144 -7.65 8.21 -10.06
C LEU A 144 -7.18 8.22 -8.60
N THR A 145 -7.83 9.00 -7.75
CA THR A 145 -7.52 9.09 -6.32
C THR A 145 -7.85 7.78 -5.59
N PHE A 146 -9.00 7.17 -5.90
CA PHE A 146 -9.40 5.88 -5.32
C PHE A 146 -8.40 4.77 -5.67
N ASN A 147 -8.02 4.65 -6.95
CA ASN A 147 -7.03 3.67 -7.39
C ASN A 147 -5.68 3.89 -6.69
N ARG A 148 -5.29 5.16 -6.49
CA ARG A 148 -4.08 5.50 -5.75
C ARG A 148 -4.15 5.08 -4.28
N ILE A 149 -5.28 5.27 -3.62
CA ILE A 149 -5.49 4.84 -2.22
C ILE A 149 -5.35 3.32 -2.11
N ILE A 150 -6.01 2.56 -3.00
CA ILE A 150 -5.92 1.09 -3.00
C ILE A 150 -4.48 0.62 -3.20
N ARG A 151 -3.79 1.18 -4.20
CA ARG A 151 -2.39 0.83 -4.48
C ARG A 151 -1.49 1.06 -3.26
N LEU A 152 -1.66 2.18 -2.58
CA LEU A 152 -0.88 2.49 -1.37
C LEU A 152 -1.22 1.59 -0.20
N ARG A 153 -2.49 1.19 -0.07
CA ARG A 153 -2.89 0.19 0.92
C ARG A 153 -2.21 -1.15 0.66
N GLU A 154 -2.17 -1.60 -0.59
CA GLU A 154 -1.48 -2.85 -0.93
C GLU A 154 0.04 -2.75 -0.71
N GLU A 155 0.65 -1.62 -1.05
CA GLU A 155 2.07 -1.39 -0.76
C GLU A 155 2.35 -1.43 0.75
N LEU A 156 1.49 -0.83 1.57
CA LEU A 156 1.57 -0.85 3.03
C LEU A 156 1.45 -2.29 3.56
N MET A 157 0.46 -3.05 3.08
CA MET A 157 0.29 -4.45 3.47
C MET A 157 1.50 -5.30 3.06
N ALA A 158 2.06 -5.09 1.88
CA ALA A 158 3.27 -5.78 1.45
C ALA A 158 4.45 -5.49 2.41
N GLN A 159 4.61 -4.25 2.89
CA GLN A 159 5.64 -3.93 3.90
C GLN A 159 5.34 -4.61 5.23
N TRP A 160 4.08 -4.59 5.66
CA TRP A 160 3.63 -5.25 6.89
C TRP A 160 3.91 -6.76 6.87
N PHE A 161 3.60 -7.43 5.76
CA PHE A 161 3.99 -8.83 5.56
C PHE A 161 5.50 -9.00 5.65
N GLY A 162 6.27 -8.12 5.01
CA GLY A 162 7.74 -8.12 5.11
C GLY A 162 8.23 -8.16 6.56
N VAL A 163 7.65 -7.36 7.46
CA VAL A 163 7.96 -7.37 8.90
C VAL A 163 7.62 -8.71 9.53
N ARG A 164 6.39 -9.21 9.33
CA ARG A 164 5.91 -10.49 9.89
C ARG A 164 6.81 -11.67 9.52
N ILE A 165 7.28 -11.72 8.28
CA ILE A 165 8.19 -12.77 7.80
C ILE A 165 9.48 -12.80 8.63
N GLN A 166 10.07 -11.63 8.88
CA GLN A 166 11.35 -11.56 9.60
C GLN A 166 11.19 -11.89 11.08
N ILE A 167 10.08 -11.48 11.69
CA ILE A 167 9.75 -11.82 13.07
C ILE A 167 9.56 -13.32 13.22
N ARG A 168 8.79 -13.95 12.33
CA ARG A 168 8.60 -15.40 12.32
C ARG A 168 9.94 -16.13 12.18
N LYS A 169 10.82 -15.69 11.27
CA LYS A 169 12.18 -16.24 11.14
C LYS A 169 12.98 -16.14 12.44
N LYS A 170 12.98 -14.96 13.09
CA LYS A 170 13.66 -14.75 14.39
C LYS A 170 13.20 -15.79 15.40
N LEU A 171 11.89 -15.99 15.49
CA LEU A 171 11.27 -16.89 16.46
C LEU A 171 11.55 -18.37 16.18
N HIS A 172 11.71 -18.77 14.92
CA HIS A 172 12.16 -20.12 14.57
C HIS A 172 13.63 -20.40 14.89
N LEU A 173 14.47 -19.38 15.03
CA LEU A 173 15.88 -19.52 15.40
C LEU A 173 16.08 -19.65 16.92
N ILE A 174 15.16 -19.14 17.74
CA ILE A 174 15.28 -19.17 19.21
C ILE A 174 15.38 -20.59 19.79
N PRO A 175 14.57 -21.59 19.36
CA PRO A 175 14.71 -22.97 19.86
C PRO A 175 16.08 -23.57 19.56
N ALA A 176 16.61 -23.32 18.37
CA ALA A 176 17.94 -23.81 18.01
C ALA A 176 19.05 -23.10 18.81
N MET A 177 18.86 -21.82 19.15
CA MET A 177 19.74 -21.13 20.09
C MET A 177 19.73 -21.80 21.47
N GLU A 178 18.54 -22.10 21.99
CA GLU A 178 18.35 -22.75 23.28
C GLU A 178 19.05 -24.11 23.34
N ASP A 179 18.89 -24.93 22.30
CA ASP A 179 19.53 -26.26 22.23
C ASP A 179 21.06 -26.16 22.18
N LEU A 180 21.62 -25.21 21.44
CA LEU A 180 23.08 -24.96 21.39
C LEU A 180 23.62 -24.42 22.71
N LEU A 181 22.87 -23.57 23.39
CA LEU A 181 23.23 -23.04 24.70
C LEU A 181 23.17 -24.13 25.78
N LYS A 182 22.18 -25.04 25.73
CA LYS A 182 22.12 -26.21 26.62
C LYS A 182 23.31 -27.14 26.44
N GLU A 183 23.76 -27.36 25.19
CA GLU A 183 24.95 -28.14 24.90
C GLU A 183 26.22 -27.47 25.47
N SER A 184 26.30 -26.14 25.36
CA SER A 184 27.48 -25.36 25.78
C SER A 184 27.55 -25.07 27.28
N LEU A 185 26.40 -24.93 27.94
CA LEU A 185 26.24 -24.50 29.34
C LEU A 185 25.45 -25.53 30.15
N SER A 186 25.72 -26.81 29.93
CA SER A 186 24.98 -27.95 30.52
C SER A 186 24.83 -27.93 32.05
N HIS A 187 25.53 -27.06 32.78
CA HIS A 187 25.52 -26.94 34.23
C HIS A 187 24.87 -25.62 34.73
N GLU A 188 24.27 -24.80 33.85
CA GLU A 188 23.72 -23.48 34.19
C GLU A 188 22.20 -23.39 34.03
N ASP A 189 21.48 -24.12 34.88
CA ASP A 189 20.02 -24.23 34.86
C ASP A 189 19.29 -22.88 34.95
N ARG A 190 19.84 -21.91 35.69
CA ARG A 190 19.21 -20.59 35.86
C ARG A 190 19.10 -19.84 34.54
N ILE A 191 20.12 -19.94 33.69
CA ILE A 191 20.19 -19.25 32.40
C ILE A 191 19.26 -19.94 31.40
N ILE A 192 19.31 -21.27 31.37
CA ILE A 192 18.44 -22.08 30.51
C ILE A 192 16.96 -21.84 30.85
N GLN A 193 16.61 -21.72 32.13
CA GLN A 193 15.25 -21.38 32.55
C GLN A 193 14.83 -19.97 32.11
N ALA A 194 15.71 -18.97 32.21
CA ALA A 194 15.40 -17.61 31.75
C ALA A 194 15.10 -17.57 30.24
N ILE A 195 15.88 -18.30 29.43
CA ILE A 195 15.68 -18.40 27.98
C ILE A 195 14.39 -19.16 27.65
N SER A 196 14.12 -20.27 28.35
CA SER A 196 12.89 -21.04 28.19
C SER A 196 11.64 -20.22 28.53
N ASN A 197 11.70 -19.39 29.59
CA ASN A 197 10.61 -18.49 29.95
C ASN A 197 10.39 -17.41 28.89
N ALA A 198 11.47 -16.77 28.42
CA ALA A 198 11.39 -15.79 27.33
C ALA A 198 10.78 -16.39 26.06
N ARG A 199 11.17 -17.63 25.71
CA ARG A 199 10.57 -18.39 24.61
C ARG A 199 9.08 -18.66 24.84
N GLY A 200 8.67 -19.03 26.06
CA GLY A 200 7.26 -19.23 26.42
C GLY A 200 6.43 -17.96 26.19
N THR A 201 6.95 -16.82 26.63
CA THR A 201 6.34 -15.50 26.38
C THR A 201 6.22 -15.22 24.89
N LEU A 202 7.31 -15.36 24.13
CA LEU A 202 7.33 -15.12 22.68
C LEU A 202 6.41 -16.07 21.89
N GLY A 203 6.36 -17.35 22.27
CA GLY A 203 5.46 -18.34 21.68
C GLY A 203 3.99 -18.04 21.95
N SER A 204 3.67 -17.49 23.13
CA SER A 204 2.30 -17.06 23.44
C SER A 204 1.86 -15.83 22.63
N LEU A 205 2.80 -14.96 22.28
CA LEU A 205 2.54 -13.76 21.48
C LEU A 205 2.32 -14.10 19.99
N LEU A 206 2.99 -15.12 19.47
CA LEU A 206 2.76 -15.69 18.12
C LEU A 206 1.37 -16.32 17.95
N GLY A 207 0.81 -16.88 19.02
CA GLY A 207 -0.52 -17.47 19.01
C GLY A 207 -1.65 -16.44 19.04
N ARG A 208 -1.34 -15.16 19.26
CA ARG A 208 -2.30 -14.05 19.20
C ARG A 208 -2.41 -13.53 17.78
N ASP A 209 -3.50 -12.81 17.53
CA ASP A 209 -3.74 -12.13 16.26
C ASP A 209 -2.53 -11.26 15.88
N GLU A 210 -1.81 -11.68 14.83
CA GLU A 210 -0.65 -11.00 14.25
C GLU A 210 -1.07 -9.75 13.44
N SER A 211 -2.34 -9.34 13.48
CA SER A 211 -2.85 -8.17 12.77
C SER A 211 -2.41 -6.83 13.37
N GLY A 212 -2.05 -6.80 14.67
CA GLY A 212 -1.77 -5.57 15.41
C GLY A 212 -0.29 -5.19 15.49
N VAL A 213 0.02 -3.93 15.16
CA VAL A 213 1.34 -3.30 15.33
C VAL A 213 1.88 -3.44 16.75
N ALA A 214 1.03 -3.24 17.77
CA ALA A 214 1.42 -3.33 19.18
C ALA A 214 1.88 -4.73 19.60
N ASN A 215 1.19 -5.79 19.16
CA ASN A 215 1.56 -7.18 19.49
C ASN A 215 2.94 -7.52 18.93
N ILE A 216 3.16 -7.12 17.67
CA ILE A 216 4.41 -7.34 16.98
C ILE A 216 5.55 -6.53 17.61
N GLN A 217 5.29 -5.29 18.03
CA GLN A 217 6.28 -4.47 18.74
C GLN A 217 6.70 -5.13 20.06
N GLN A 218 5.74 -5.67 20.82
CA GLN A 218 6.04 -6.40 22.05
C GLN A 218 6.95 -7.61 21.81
N ILE A 219 6.70 -8.38 20.73
CA ILE A 219 7.56 -9.51 20.35
C ILE A 219 9.00 -9.06 20.09
N VAL A 220 9.16 -7.91 19.42
CA VAL A 220 10.49 -7.36 19.12
C VAL A 220 11.21 -6.98 20.41
N THR A 221 10.60 -6.17 21.28
CA THR A 221 11.22 -5.70 22.53
C THR A 221 11.60 -6.86 23.46
N GLU A 222 10.71 -7.85 23.62
CA GLU A 222 10.99 -9.06 24.42
C GLU A 222 12.16 -9.86 23.85
N SER A 223 12.21 -10.01 22.53
CA SER A 223 13.28 -10.75 21.87
C SER A 223 14.63 -10.03 21.92
N GLU A 224 14.65 -8.70 21.88
CA GLU A 224 15.88 -7.93 22.12
C GLU A 224 16.35 -8.06 23.57
N GLY A 225 15.41 -8.05 24.53
CA GLY A 225 15.70 -8.33 25.93
C GLY A 225 16.45 -9.65 26.10
N LEU A 226 15.95 -10.71 25.45
CA LEU A 226 16.60 -12.01 25.41
C LEU A 226 18.03 -11.94 24.82
N ASN A 227 18.22 -11.25 23.69
CA ASN A 227 19.53 -11.08 23.07
C ASN A 227 20.52 -10.38 24.02
N ARG A 228 20.09 -9.30 24.69
CA ARG A 228 20.90 -8.59 25.69
C ARG A 228 21.24 -9.49 26.88
N SER A 229 20.30 -10.30 27.35
CA SER A 229 20.56 -11.28 28.42
C SER A 229 21.60 -12.32 28.01
N ILE A 230 21.52 -12.84 26.78
CA ILE A 230 22.51 -13.82 26.28
C ILE A 230 23.90 -13.17 26.15
N LEU A 231 23.98 -11.92 25.68
CA LEU A 231 25.24 -11.19 25.60
C LEU A 231 25.85 -10.94 26.98
N ALA A 232 25.05 -10.50 27.96
CA ALA A 232 25.52 -10.30 29.34
C ALA A 232 26.00 -11.62 29.97
N VAL A 233 25.32 -12.74 29.69
CA VAL A 233 25.78 -14.07 30.09
C VAL A 233 27.12 -14.41 29.43
N SER A 234 27.28 -14.14 28.14
CA SER A 234 28.52 -14.43 27.41
C SER A 234 29.76 -13.72 27.98
N GLU A 235 29.59 -12.65 28.76
CA GLU A 235 30.70 -11.98 29.45
C GLU A 235 31.25 -12.82 30.60
N ASN A 236 30.39 -13.55 31.31
CA ASN A 236 30.77 -14.40 32.44
C ASN A 236 31.27 -15.79 32.03
N TYR A 237 30.96 -16.22 30.80
CA TYR A 237 31.26 -17.56 30.28
C TYR A 237 32.01 -17.45 28.94
N PRO A 238 33.36 -17.30 28.95
CA PRO A 238 34.18 -17.16 27.75
C PRO A 238 34.05 -18.31 26.73
N GLU A 239 33.67 -19.50 27.17
CA GLU A 239 33.39 -20.67 26.34
C GLU A 239 32.21 -20.46 25.38
N LEU A 240 31.24 -19.60 25.72
CA LEU A 240 30.19 -19.20 24.79
C LEU A 240 30.75 -18.33 23.66
N LYS A 241 31.68 -17.44 23.98
CA LYS A 241 32.34 -16.56 23.02
C LYS A 241 33.23 -17.35 22.05
N SER A 242 33.82 -18.45 22.49
CA SER A 242 34.62 -19.32 21.64
C SER A 242 33.80 -20.33 20.84
N ASN A 243 32.55 -20.60 21.23
CA ASN A 243 31.66 -21.48 20.48
C ASN A 243 31.21 -20.83 19.16
N THR A 244 31.72 -21.37 18.04
CA THR A 244 31.42 -20.87 16.70
C THR A 244 29.94 -21.04 16.31
N ALA A 245 29.26 -22.08 16.77
CA ALA A 245 27.85 -22.32 16.47
C ALA A 245 26.93 -21.28 17.16
N VAL A 246 27.21 -20.97 18.42
CA VAL A 246 26.48 -19.94 19.18
C VAL A 246 26.69 -18.55 18.57
N MET A 247 27.94 -18.20 18.26
CA MET A 247 28.26 -16.91 17.61
C MET A 247 27.62 -16.78 16.21
N PHE A 248 27.59 -17.86 15.43
CA PHE A 248 26.91 -17.85 14.13
C PHE A 248 25.41 -17.54 14.25
N LEU A 249 24.76 -18.10 15.27
CA LEU A 249 23.33 -17.91 15.48
C LEU A 249 23.04 -16.51 16.05
N LEU A 250 23.87 -16.00 16.98
CA LEU A 250 23.78 -14.62 17.46
C LEU A 250 23.90 -13.60 16.31
N ASN A 251 24.90 -13.77 15.45
CA ASN A 251 25.07 -12.92 14.28
C ASN A 251 23.86 -13.02 13.34
N SER A 252 23.31 -14.22 13.15
CA SER A 252 22.11 -14.42 12.33
C SER A 252 20.87 -13.72 12.90
N LEU A 253 20.74 -13.66 14.23
CA LEU A 253 19.68 -12.92 14.93
C LEU A 253 19.87 -11.41 14.78
N PHE A 254 21.09 -10.92 14.94
CA PHE A 254 21.42 -9.51 14.75
C PHE A 254 21.13 -9.03 13.32
N ASP A 255 21.51 -9.81 12.30
CA ASP A 255 21.17 -9.54 10.89
C ASP A 255 19.65 -9.42 10.68
N ILE A 256 18.87 -10.30 11.34
CA ILE A 256 17.41 -10.29 11.26
C ILE A 256 16.87 -9.04 11.95
N GLU A 257 17.42 -8.66 13.10
CA GLU A 257 17.02 -7.46 13.84
C GLU A 257 17.24 -6.18 13.05
N GLN A 258 18.42 -6.03 12.42
CA GLN A 258 18.68 -4.93 11.50
C GLN A 258 17.72 -4.93 10.31
N THR A 259 17.39 -6.12 9.79
CA THR A 259 16.41 -6.23 8.70
C THR A 259 15.01 -5.84 9.16
N ILE A 260 14.60 -6.23 10.36
CA ILE A 260 13.32 -5.83 10.97
C ILE A 260 13.29 -4.30 11.11
N ALA A 261 14.34 -3.68 11.63
CA ALA A 261 14.44 -2.21 11.76
C ALA A 261 14.26 -1.50 10.40
N ARG A 262 14.97 -1.95 9.35
CA ARG A 262 14.79 -1.42 7.99
C ARG A 262 13.36 -1.62 7.46
N GLN A 263 12.75 -2.78 7.69
CA GLN A 263 11.36 -3.03 7.27
C GLN A 263 10.36 -2.13 8.00
N TRP A 264 10.60 -1.84 9.28
CA TRP A 264 9.77 -0.90 10.03
C TRP A 264 9.85 0.53 9.52
N VAL A 265 11.05 1.01 9.18
CA VAL A 265 11.22 2.30 8.53
C VAL A 265 10.39 2.35 7.24
N ARG A 266 10.52 1.33 6.39
CA ARG A 266 9.77 1.22 5.13
C ARG A 266 8.25 1.15 5.35
N TYR A 267 7.80 0.41 6.36
CA TYR A 267 6.39 0.36 6.79
C TYR A 267 5.90 1.75 7.22
N ASN A 268 6.62 2.45 8.08
CA ASN A 268 6.28 3.79 8.54
C ASN A 268 6.23 4.81 7.39
N HIS A 269 7.13 4.72 6.41
CA HIS A 269 7.06 5.53 5.19
C HIS A 269 5.82 5.21 4.34
N ALA A 270 5.40 3.94 4.26
CA ALA A 270 4.17 3.54 3.58
C ALA A 270 2.93 4.06 4.32
N VAL A 271 2.87 3.91 5.66
CA VAL A 271 1.83 4.47 6.53
C VAL A 271 1.73 5.98 6.34
N LYS A 272 2.85 6.70 6.35
CA LYS A 272 2.88 8.16 6.12
C LYS A 272 2.28 8.53 4.77
N ARG A 273 2.68 7.87 3.68
CA ARG A 273 2.14 8.14 2.33
C ARG A 273 0.65 7.82 2.23
N PHE A 274 0.21 6.71 2.82
CA PHE A 274 -1.20 6.34 2.88
C PHE A 274 -2.02 7.37 3.66
N ASN A 275 -1.58 7.74 4.87
CA ASN A 275 -2.24 8.70 5.73
C ASN A 275 -2.29 10.10 5.09
N GLN A 276 -1.24 10.54 4.40
CA GLN A 276 -1.21 11.82 3.69
C GLN A 276 -2.29 11.94 2.61
N ILE A 277 -2.54 10.89 1.83
CA ILE A 277 -3.56 10.92 0.78
C ILE A 277 -4.97 10.77 1.36
N THR A 278 -5.09 9.98 2.42
CA THR A 278 -6.34 9.72 3.12
C THR A 278 -6.85 10.95 3.90
N THR A 279 -5.95 11.82 4.35
CA THR A 279 -6.28 13.03 5.14
C THR A 279 -6.41 14.31 4.31
N ARG A 280 -5.94 14.33 3.06
CA ARG A 280 -5.96 15.51 2.19
C ARG A 280 -7.09 15.47 1.16
N PHE A 281 -7.52 16.63 0.71
CA PHE A 281 -8.45 16.74 -0.42
C PHE A 281 -7.74 16.35 -1.73
N PRO A 282 -8.37 15.56 -2.63
CA PRO A 282 -9.75 15.04 -2.58
C PRO A 282 -9.90 13.68 -1.87
N GLY A 283 -8.81 13.04 -1.44
CA GLY A 283 -8.82 11.69 -0.85
C GLY A 283 -9.64 11.53 0.43
N VAL A 284 -9.77 12.59 1.24
CA VAL A 284 -10.61 12.60 2.46
C VAL A 284 -12.08 12.30 2.18
N LEU A 285 -12.62 12.78 1.05
CA LEU A 285 -14.03 12.54 0.68
C LEU A 285 -14.27 11.07 0.34
N ILE A 286 -13.34 10.47 -0.40
CA ILE A 286 -13.37 9.06 -0.77
C ILE A 286 -13.20 8.18 0.46
N THR A 287 -12.29 8.58 1.35
CA THR A 287 -12.01 7.88 2.61
C THR A 287 -13.23 7.85 3.53
N LEU A 288 -13.95 8.97 3.66
CA LEU A 288 -15.14 9.05 4.51
C LEU A 288 -16.24 8.08 4.04
N ALA A 289 -16.35 7.88 2.72
CA ALA A 289 -17.31 6.94 2.12
C ALA A 289 -16.88 5.47 2.25
N VAL A 290 -15.60 5.16 2.06
CA VAL A 290 -15.08 3.78 1.93
C VAL A 290 -14.53 3.22 3.26
N LYS A 291 -14.16 4.08 4.21
CA LYS A 291 -13.48 3.72 5.48
C LYS A 291 -12.37 2.67 5.28
N PRO A 292 -11.30 2.97 4.52
CA PRO A 292 -10.27 2.00 4.14
C PRO A 292 -9.41 1.42 5.29
N GLY A 293 -9.77 1.62 6.56
CA GLY A 293 -8.98 1.30 7.74
C GLY A 293 -7.97 2.39 8.06
N GLN A 294 -7.74 2.65 9.35
CA GLN A 294 -6.61 3.47 9.77
C GLN A 294 -5.44 2.54 10.10
N PHE A 295 -4.26 2.85 9.58
CA PHE A 295 -3.03 2.13 9.88
C PHE A 295 -2.20 2.95 10.85
N GLU A 296 -1.73 2.30 11.90
CA GLU A 296 -0.95 2.91 12.95
C GLU A 296 0.54 2.89 12.61
N TYR A 297 1.25 3.93 13.04
CA TYR A 297 2.70 3.94 12.98
C TYR A 297 3.28 2.92 13.96
N ALA A 298 4.35 2.26 13.56
CA ALA A 298 5.12 1.44 14.47
C ALA A 298 6.14 2.30 15.20
N ASP A 299 6.15 2.21 16.53
CA ASP A 299 7.20 2.84 17.33
C ASP A 299 8.49 2.02 17.20
N GLY A 300 9.36 2.43 16.27
CA GLY A 300 10.66 1.81 16.03
C GLY A 300 11.82 2.55 16.69
N SER A 301 11.55 3.47 17.63
CA SER A 301 12.60 4.28 18.26
C SER A 301 13.68 3.42 18.93
N GLU A 302 13.29 2.33 19.58
CA GLU A 302 14.19 1.35 20.20
C GLU A 302 15.06 0.59 19.18
N LEU A 303 14.52 0.28 18.00
CA LEU A 303 15.18 -0.45 16.92
C LEU A 303 16.16 0.42 16.11
N LEU A 304 15.92 1.73 16.06
CA LEU A 304 16.71 2.69 15.29
C LEU A 304 18.10 2.93 15.90
N HIS A 305 18.27 2.69 17.20
CA HIS A 305 19.57 2.79 17.86
C HIS A 305 20.64 1.86 17.26
N ALA A 306 20.22 0.73 16.67
CA ALA A 306 21.12 -0.22 15.99
C ALA A 306 21.48 0.19 14.54
N THR A 307 20.75 1.12 13.92
CA THR A 307 20.95 1.54 12.52
C THR A 307 21.64 2.89 12.37
N THR A 308 21.74 3.69 13.44
CA THR A 308 22.32 5.04 13.39
C THR A 308 23.80 5.06 12.95
N ASP A 309 24.50 3.93 13.03
CA ASP A 309 25.91 3.84 12.66
C ASP A 309 26.17 3.46 11.19
N THR A 310 25.15 3.12 10.39
CA THR A 310 25.40 2.54 9.04
C THR A 310 24.61 3.10 7.87
N GLU A 311 23.69 4.06 8.04
CA GLU A 311 22.96 4.54 6.85
C GLU A 311 22.62 6.03 6.94
N THR A 312 23.55 6.84 6.43
CA THR A 312 23.19 7.97 5.56
C THR A 312 22.32 7.42 4.44
N ILE A 313 21.01 7.35 4.67
CA ILE A 313 20.04 7.02 3.63
C ILE A 313 19.88 8.27 2.77
N ASP A 314 20.28 8.11 1.51
CA ASP A 314 20.04 9.00 0.38
C ASP A 314 18.72 9.76 0.51
N GLU A 315 18.83 11.08 0.71
CA GLU A 315 17.87 12.03 0.18
C GLU A 315 18.12 12.18 -1.33
N GLN A 316 17.55 11.29 -2.15
CA GLN A 316 17.30 11.53 -3.57
C GLN A 316 15.96 10.93 -4.01
#